data_AF-A0A518AQT2-F1
#
_entry.id   AF-A0A518AQT2-F1
#
_cell.length_a   1.000
_cell.length_b   1.000
_cell.length_c   1.000
_cell.angle_alpha   90.00
_cell.angle_beta   90.00
_cell.angle_gamma   90.00
#
_symmetry.space_group_name_H-M   'P 1'
#
loop_
_entity.id
_entity.type
_entity.pdbx_description
1 polymer ?
#
loop_
_entity_poly.entity_id
_entity_poly.type
_entity_poly.pdbx_seq_one_letter_code
_entity_poly.pdbx_strand_id
1 'polypeptide(L)'
;MSRNLRRLSIALAVFAVGTLLVFGVMLLRERSLRAIEADQRARAAKYATSAVAHAKESGNTYVFYWEMLTALAADEECREKVTSLEFSLGREPFDEPFDYSVIRQLTNLKRIYFYCGGSEQALKAAQGMESIEEFSFELCGSSPEEIEMLATFPKLKKVSYSQVMRQSTIDHLKELLPGVDLRGYDDAELIAGDP
;
A
#
# COMPACT_ATOMS: atom_id res chain seq x y z
N MET A 1 -44.48 29.08 43.42
CA MET A 1 -43.77 28.13 42.53
C MET A 1 -42.91 27.22 43.39
N SER A 2 -43.19 25.92 43.45
CA SER A 2 -42.54 25.01 44.42
C SER A 2 -41.03 24.88 44.13
N ARG A 3 -40.21 24.71 45.18
CA ARG A 3 -38.76 24.47 45.05
C ARG A 3 -38.43 23.33 44.07
N ASN A 4 -39.34 22.37 43.92
CA ASN A 4 -39.20 21.24 43.01
C ASN A 4 -39.30 21.65 41.54
N LEU A 5 -40.19 22.58 41.18
CA LEU A 5 -40.25 23.10 39.79
C LEU A 5 -38.96 23.84 39.41
N ARG A 6 -38.41 24.66 40.31
CA ARG A 6 -37.15 25.38 40.03
C ARG A 6 -35.96 24.44 39.83
N ARG A 7 -35.86 23.37 40.63
CA ARG A 7 -34.81 22.35 40.48
C ARG A 7 -34.94 21.58 39.17
N LEU A 8 -36.16 21.23 38.77
CA LEU A 8 -36.42 20.55 37.51
C LEU A 8 -36.07 21.43 36.30
N SER A 9 -36.45 22.71 36.32
CA SER A 9 -36.11 23.67 35.25
C SER A 9 -34.59 23.87 35.11
N ILE A 10 -33.85 23.95 36.22
CA ILE A 10 -32.39 24.08 36.19
C ILE A 10 -31.76 22.80 35.62
N ALA A 11 -32.23 21.62 36.05
CA ALA A 11 -31.71 20.34 35.54
C ALA A 11 -31.95 20.17 34.03
N LEU A 12 -33.13 20.54 33.53
CA LEU A 12 -33.44 20.52 32.10
C LEU A 12 -32.57 21.49 31.30
N ALA A 13 -32.33 22.70 31.83
CA ALA A 13 -31.46 23.68 31.18
C ALA A 13 -30.01 23.18 31.09
N VAL A 14 -29.48 22.60 32.17
CA VAL A 14 -28.12 22.01 32.19
C VAL A 14 -28.02 20.85 31.19
N PHE A 15 -29.03 19.98 31.14
CA PHE A 15 -29.06 18.86 30.18
C PHE A 15 -29.12 19.35 28.73
N ALA A 16 -29.95 20.35 28.43
CA ALA A 16 -30.05 20.91 27.09
C ALA A 16 -28.73 21.57 26.64
N VAL A 17 -28.09 22.34 27.52
CA VAL A 17 -26.77 22.94 27.25
C VAL A 17 -25.71 21.84 27.05
N GLY A 18 -25.70 20.82 27.91
CA GLY A 18 -24.78 19.69 27.77
C GLY A 18 -24.96 18.96 26.43
N THR A 19 -26.19 18.74 26.00
CA THR A 19 -26.51 18.09 24.72
C THR A 19 -26.05 18.94 23.53
N LEU A 20 -26.29 20.25 23.57
CA LEU A 20 -25.84 21.17 22.52
C LEU A 20 -24.32 21.24 22.41
N LEU A 21 -23.60 21.18 23.54
CA LEU A 21 -22.15 21.15 23.56
C LEU A 21 -21.61 19.86 22.93
N VAL A 22 -22.15 18.70 23.32
CA VAL A 22 -21.75 17.40 22.74
C VAL A 22 -22.01 17.39 21.23
N PHE A 23 -23.21 17.81 20.80
CA PHE A 23 -23.56 17.88 19.39
C PHE A 23 -22.67 18.85 18.61
N GLY A 24 -22.35 20.02 19.19
CA GLY A 24 -21.42 20.99 18.60
C GLY A 24 -20.02 20.41 18.41
N VAL A 25 -19.49 19.68 19.40
CA VAL A 25 -18.18 19.00 19.29
C VAL A 25 -18.22 17.91 18.23
N MET A 26 -19.29 17.12 18.16
CA MET A 26 -19.44 16.08 17.13
C MET A 26 -19.46 16.68 15.71
N LEU A 27 -20.18 17.78 15.49
CA LEU A 27 -20.21 18.47 14.19
C LEU A 27 -18.86 19.07 13.81
N LEU A 28 -18.12 19.64 14.77
CA LEU A 28 -16.78 20.17 14.53
C LEU A 28 -15.81 19.05 14.17
N ARG A 29 -15.87 17.91 14.87
CA ARG A 29 -15.06 16.73 14.58
C ARG A 29 -15.35 16.21 13.17
N GLU A 30 -16.62 16.06 12.81
CA GLU A 30 -17.01 15.58 11.48
C GLU A 30 -16.50 16.51 10.37
N ARG A 31 -16.64 17.83 10.53
CA ARG A 31 -16.09 18.79 9.56
C ARG A 31 -14.57 18.71 9.45
N SER A 32 -13.88 18.55 10.58
CA SER A 32 -12.43 18.43 10.58
C SER A 32 -11.94 17.17 9.87
N LEU A 33 -12.66 16.04 10.06
CA LEU A 33 -12.34 14.78 9.38
C LEU A 33 -12.55 14.92 7.86
N ARG A 34 -13.69 15.48 7.44
CA ARG A 34 -13.95 15.72 6.01
C ARG A 34 -12.92 16.67 5.38
N ALA A 35 -12.44 17.67 6.10
CA ALA A 35 -11.41 18.58 5.61
C ALA A 35 -10.05 17.88 5.43
N ILE A 36 -9.69 16.99 6.35
CA ILE A 36 -8.48 16.16 6.26
C ILE A 36 -8.60 15.20 5.07
N GLU A 37 -9.73 14.50 4.93
CA GLU A 37 -10.00 13.60 3.80
C GLU A 37 -9.93 14.34 2.45
N ALA A 38 -10.51 15.54 2.37
CA ALA A 38 -10.47 16.35 1.15
C ALA A 38 -9.05 16.82 0.81
N ASP A 39 -8.26 17.27 1.78
CA ASP A 39 -6.85 17.65 1.58
C ASP A 39 -6.02 16.44 1.11
N GLN A 40 -6.23 15.26 1.72
CA GLN A 40 -5.55 14.03 1.31
C GLN A 40 -5.91 13.62 -0.12
N ARG A 41 -7.19 13.63 -0.50
CA ARG A 41 -7.63 13.35 -1.87
C ARG A 41 -7.04 14.35 -2.88
N ALA A 42 -6.98 15.63 -2.52
CA ALA A 42 -6.36 16.64 -3.37
C ALA A 42 -4.85 16.39 -3.57
N ARG A 43 -4.14 15.97 -2.51
CA ARG A 43 -2.74 15.56 -2.61
C ARG A 43 -2.59 14.31 -3.49
N ALA A 44 -3.38 13.27 -3.26
CA ALA A 44 -3.34 12.03 -4.03
C ALA A 44 -3.55 12.28 -5.53
N ALA A 45 -4.56 13.10 -5.91
CA ALA A 45 -4.81 13.50 -7.29
C ALA A 45 -3.62 14.27 -7.92
N LYS A 46 -2.98 15.15 -7.14
CA LYS A 46 -1.78 15.85 -7.58
C LYS A 46 -0.62 14.88 -7.84
N TYR A 47 -0.37 13.94 -6.92
CA TYR A 47 0.67 12.93 -7.10
C TYR A 47 0.37 11.99 -8.27
N ALA A 48 -0.90 11.61 -8.48
CA ALA A 48 -1.31 10.79 -9.61
C ALA A 48 -0.99 11.45 -10.96
N THR A 49 -1.25 12.76 -11.09
CA THR A 49 -0.91 13.52 -12.30
C THR A 49 0.61 13.53 -12.53
N SER A 50 1.40 13.80 -11.49
CA SER A 50 2.86 13.77 -11.58
C SER A 50 3.40 12.37 -11.90
N ALA A 51 2.79 11.32 -11.35
CA ALA A 51 3.19 9.94 -11.58
C ALA A 51 2.99 9.53 -13.03
N VAL A 52 1.84 9.90 -13.63
CA VAL A 52 1.55 9.67 -15.05
C VAL A 52 2.56 10.40 -15.93
N ALA A 53 2.80 11.69 -15.66
CA ALA A 53 3.76 12.47 -16.43
C ALA A 53 5.18 11.87 -16.37
N HIS A 54 5.64 11.50 -15.17
CA HIS A 54 6.94 10.88 -14.98
C HIS A 54 7.04 9.50 -15.66
N ALA A 55 6.02 8.65 -15.47
CA ALA A 55 5.97 7.31 -16.05
C ALA A 55 6.02 7.32 -17.59
N LYS A 56 5.41 8.32 -18.24
CA LYS A 56 5.48 8.49 -19.70
C LYS A 56 6.88 8.80 -20.21
N GLU A 57 7.68 9.47 -19.40
CA GLU A 57 9.05 9.87 -19.72
C GLU A 57 10.05 8.74 -19.40
N SER A 58 9.98 8.17 -18.19
CA SER A 58 10.99 7.24 -17.67
C SER A 58 10.60 5.76 -17.79
N GLY A 59 9.32 5.46 -17.98
CA GLY A 59 8.78 4.09 -17.89
C GLY A 59 8.82 3.50 -16.48
N ASN A 60 9.15 4.30 -15.46
CA ASN A 60 9.15 3.90 -14.06
C ASN A 60 8.48 4.96 -13.19
N THR A 61 7.94 4.56 -12.04
CA THR A 61 7.38 5.54 -11.09
C THR A 61 7.17 4.93 -9.71
N TYR A 62 7.03 5.82 -8.73
CA TYR A 62 6.65 5.49 -7.36
C TYR A 62 5.14 5.51 -7.23
N VAL A 63 4.60 4.63 -6.38
CA VAL A 63 3.19 4.55 -6.03
C VAL A 63 3.07 4.71 -4.51
N PHE A 64 2.69 5.92 -4.10
CA PHE A 64 2.45 6.28 -2.70
C PHE A 64 0.96 6.25 -2.33
N TYR A 65 0.10 6.38 -3.34
CA TYR A 65 -1.35 6.43 -3.21
C TYR A 65 -1.96 5.56 -4.30
N TRP A 66 -3.06 4.90 -4.01
CA TRP A 66 -3.75 4.04 -4.96
C TRP A 66 -4.30 4.81 -6.17
N GLU A 67 -4.64 6.10 -6.03
CA GLU A 67 -5.06 6.96 -7.14
C GLU A 67 -3.98 7.08 -8.21
N MET A 68 -2.70 6.98 -7.81
CA MET A 68 -1.58 7.00 -8.76
C MET A 68 -1.62 5.74 -9.65
N LEU A 69 -1.78 4.57 -9.05
CA LEU A 69 -1.85 3.31 -9.81
C LEU A 69 -3.09 3.28 -10.72
N THR A 70 -4.23 3.79 -10.25
CA THR A 70 -5.45 3.91 -11.06
C THR A 70 -5.24 4.85 -12.24
N ALA A 71 -4.60 6.00 -12.02
CA ALA A 71 -4.31 6.95 -13.09
C ALA A 71 -3.33 6.39 -14.13
N LEU A 72 -2.31 5.65 -13.70
CA LEU A 72 -1.37 4.96 -14.61
C LEU A 72 -2.09 3.91 -15.46
N ALA A 73 -2.99 3.13 -14.87
CA ALA A 73 -3.77 2.12 -15.59
C ALA A 73 -4.79 2.75 -16.55
N ALA A 74 -5.34 3.91 -16.21
CA ALA A 74 -6.30 4.62 -17.07
C ALA A 74 -5.66 5.32 -18.28
N ASP A 75 -4.36 5.66 -18.21
CA ASP A 75 -3.65 6.32 -19.30
C ASP A 75 -3.06 5.30 -20.29
N GLU A 76 -3.46 5.41 -21.56
CA GLU A 76 -3.07 4.46 -22.61
C GLU A 76 -1.56 4.36 -22.82
N GLU A 77 -0.87 5.50 -22.80
CA GLU A 77 0.58 5.56 -23.00
C GLU A 77 1.30 4.95 -21.79
N CYS A 78 0.81 5.17 -20.57
CA CYS A 78 1.35 4.53 -19.38
C CYS A 78 1.19 3.01 -19.40
N ARG A 79 0.05 2.48 -19.84
CA ARG A 79 -0.17 1.02 -19.95
C ARG A 79 0.87 0.31 -20.82
N GLU A 80 1.40 1.01 -21.82
CA GLU A 80 2.41 0.50 -22.73
C GLU A 80 3.84 0.82 -22.29
N LYS A 81 4.07 1.97 -21.65
CA LYS A 81 5.43 2.42 -21.29
C LYS A 81 5.90 1.99 -19.91
N VAL A 82 5.00 1.80 -18.96
CA VAL A 82 5.37 1.46 -17.59
C VAL A 82 5.98 0.06 -17.55
N THR A 83 7.22 -0.01 -17.10
CA THR A 83 8.00 -1.25 -16.95
C THR A 83 8.41 -1.51 -15.51
N SER A 84 8.32 -0.52 -14.62
CA SER A 84 8.74 -0.64 -13.23
C SER A 84 7.83 0.17 -12.31
N LEU A 85 7.38 -0.43 -11.22
CA LEU A 85 6.67 0.25 -10.14
C LEU A 85 7.40 0.10 -8.82
N GLU A 86 7.43 1.18 -8.04
CA GLU A 86 7.93 1.19 -6.67
C GLU A 86 6.78 1.49 -5.71
N PHE A 87 6.25 0.48 -5.03
CA PHE A 87 5.22 0.66 -4.00
C PHE A 87 5.88 1.10 -2.70
N SER A 88 5.57 2.32 -2.28
CA SER A 88 5.86 2.80 -0.94
C SER A 88 4.54 3.20 -0.29
N LEU A 89 3.63 2.23 -0.24
CA LEU A 89 2.35 2.38 0.43
C LEU A 89 2.63 2.33 1.93
N GLY A 90 2.59 3.49 2.58
CA GLY A 90 2.46 3.51 4.04
C GLY A 90 1.20 2.74 4.46
N ARG A 91 1.07 2.38 5.75
CA ARG A 91 -0.22 1.90 6.28
C ARG A 91 -1.30 2.93 5.93
N GLU A 92 -2.09 2.66 4.90
CA GLU A 92 -3.17 3.54 4.52
C GLU A 92 -4.25 3.47 5.60
N PRO A 93 -4.74 4.61 6.11
CA PRO A 93 -5.75 4.66 7.15
C PRO A 93 -7.19 4.49 6.63
N PHE A 94 -7.40 3.99 5.41
CA PHE A 94 -8.72 4.04 4.77
C PHE A 94 -9.36 2.65 4.68
N ASP A 95 -10.60 2.58 5.18
CA ASP A 95 -11.46 1.39 5.15
C ASP A 95 -11.99 1.05 3.74
N GLU A 96 -11.54 1.75 2.68
CA GLU A 96 -11.97 1.47 1.32
C GLU A 96 -11.09 0.37 0.69
N PRO A 97 -11.67 -0.77 0.26
CA PRO A 97 -10.91 -1.84 -0.36
C PRO A 97 -10.35 -1.35 -1.70
N PHE A 98 -9.02 -1.34 -1.82
CA PHE A 98 -8.35 -1.00 -3.06
C PHE A 98 -8.38 -2.16 -4.06
N ASP A 99 -8.75 -1.86 -5.30
CA ASP A 99 -8.70 -2.81 -6.41
C ASP A 99 -7.31 -2.86 -7.05
N TYR A 100 -6.46 -3.75 -6.54
CA TYR A 100 -5.13 -4.00 -7.11
C TYR A 100 -5.18 -4.61 -8.52
N SER A 101 -6.33 -5.10 -9.00
CA SER A 101 -6.43 -5.78 -10.30
C SER A 101 -6.05 -4.89 -11.49
N VAL A 102 -6.10 -3.57 -11.30
CA VAL A 102 -5.66 -2.57 -12.28
C VAL A 102 -4.18 -2.72 -12.68
N ILE A 103 -3.35 -3.36 -11.86
CA ILE A 103 -1.94 -3.68 -12.19
C ILE A 103 -1.85 -4.46 -13.50
N ARG A 104 -2.82 -5.35 -13.78
CA ARG A 104 -2.85 -6.16 -15.02
C ARG A 104 -2.99 -5.34 -16.29
N GLN A 105 -3.43 -4.08 -16.18
CA GLN A 105 -3.56 -3.19 -17.33
C GLN A 105 -2.19 -2.64 -17.79
N LEU A 106 -1.17 -2.72 -16.93
CA LEU A 106 0.20 -2.32 -17.25
C LEU A 106 0.93 -3.47 -17.94
N THR A 107 0.60 -3.69 -19.20
CA THR A 107 0.97 -4.88 -19.97
C THR A 107 2.48 -5.12 -20.12
N ASN A 108 3.29 -4.07 -20.02
CA ASN A 108 4.75 -4.13 -20.12
C ASN A 108 5.45 -4.03 -18.76
N LEU A 109 4.72 -4.14 -17.65
CA LEU A 109 5.28 -4.10 -16.31
C LEU A 109 6.19 -5.32 -16.09
N LYS A 110 7.47 -5.07 -15.83
CA LYS A 110 8.50 -6.10 -15.62
C LYS A 110 8.97 -6.21 -14.18
N ARG A 111 8.97 -5.10 -13.45
CA ARG A 111 9.57 -5.02 -12.12
C ARG A 111 8.63 -4.39 -11.13
N ILE A 112 8.53 -4.98 -9.95
CA ILE A 112 7.81 -4.39 -8.83
C ILE A 112 8.70 -4.43 -7.61
N TYR A 113 8.93 -3.27 -7.02
CA TYR A 113 9.58 -3.12 -5.73
C TYR A 113 8.54 -2.74 -4.66
N PHE A 114 8.65 -3.32 -3.48
CA PHE A 114 7.79 -3.06 -2.33
C PHE A 114 8.59 -2.55 -1.15
N TYR A 115 8.19 -1.41 -0.60
CA TYR A 115 8.66 -0.86 0.65
C TYR A 115 7.53 -0.88 1.69
N CYS A 116 7.76 -1.60 2.80
CA CYS A 116 6.91 -1.62 3.99
C CYS A 116 5.44 -2.07 3.85
N GLY A 117 4.96 -2.54 2.68
CA GLY A 117 3.60 -3.10 2.57
C GLY A 117 3.04 -3.27 1.15
N GLY A 118 1.82 -3.82 1.08
CA GLY A 118 1.04 -3.98 -0.16
C GLY A 118 1.45 -5.14 -1.08
N SER A 119 2.50 -5.88 -0.70
CA SER A 119 3.07 -6.98 -1.49
C SER A 119 2.08 -8.11 -1.76
N GLU A 120 1.39 -8.61 -0.73
CA GLU A 120 0.47 -9.74 -0.87
C GLU A 120 -0.68 -9.43 -1.84
N GLN A 121 -1.33 -8.28 -1.71
CA GLN A 121 -2.45 -7.88 -2.56
C GLN A 121 -2.00 -7.62 -4.00
N ALA A 122 -0.84 -6.97 -4.17
CA ALA A 122 -0.26 -6.75 -5.48
C ALA A 122 0.16 -8.05 -6.16
N LEU A 123 0.74 -9.01 -5.43
CA LEU A 123 1.09 -10.34 -5.93
C LEU A 123 -0.16 -11.11 -6.37
N LYS A 124 -1.21 -11.13 -5.55
CA LYS A 124 -2.51 -11.72 -5.90
C LYS A 124 -3.08 -11.11 -7.18
N ALA A 125 -3.05 -9.79 -7.29
CA ALA A 125 -3.54 -9.10 -8.47
C ALA A 125 -2.70 -9.37 -9.71
N ALA A 126 -1.37 -9.42 -9.58
CA ALA A 126 -0.43 -9.63 -10.69
C ALA A 126 -0.25 -11.12 -11.07
N GLN A 127 -0.85 -12.05 -10.33
CA GLN A 127 -0.64 -13.49 -10.48
C GLN A 127 -0.73 -13.97 -11.94
N GLY A 128 0.28 -14.70 -12.41
CA GLY A 128 0.32 -15.22 -13.78
C GLY A 128 0.60 -14.18 -14.87
N MET A 129 0.90 -12.92 -14.53
CA MET A 129 1.38 -11.95 -15.53
C MET A 129 2.70 -12.43 -16.12
N GLU A 130 2.71 -12.62 -17.45
CA GLU A 130 3.90 -13.10 -18.15
C GLU A 130 4.95 -12.02 -18.42
N SER A 131 4.67 -10.75 -18.08
CA SER A 131 5.59 -9.63 -18.28
C SER A 131 6.55 -9.45 -17.10
N ILE A 132 6.18 -9.96 -15.91
CA ILE A 132 6.92 -9.76 -14.67
C ILE A 132 8.18 -10.63 -14.68
N GLU A 133 9.31 -9.98 -14.45
CA GLU A 133 10.65 -10.59 -14.42
C GLU A 133 11.35 -10.40 -13.07
N GLU A 134 10.96 -9.40 -12.26
CA GLU A 134 11.64 -9.07 -11.01
C GLU A 134 10.68 -8.62 -9.91
N PHE A 135 10.88 -9.18 -8.72
CA PHE A 135 10.32 -8.66 -7.48
C PHE A 135 11.42 -8.26 -6.52
N SER A 136 11.22 -7.15 -5.84
CA SER A 136 12.09 -6.69 -4.76
C SER A 136 11.27 -6.29 -3.55
N PHE A 137 11.72 -6.71 -2.38
CA PHE A 137 11.02 -6.50 -1.12
C PHE A 137 11.97 -5.86 -0.11
N GLU A 138 11.48 -4.80 0.52
CA GLU A 138 12.14 -4.13 1.62
C GLU A 138 11.17 -3.98 2.78
N LEU A 139 11.54 -4.55 3.93
CA LEU A 139 10.75 -4.52 5.16
C LEU A 139 9.34 -5.16 5.02
N CYS A 140 9.14 -6.04 4.02
CA CYS A 140 7.87 -6.71 3.73
C CYS A 140 8.06 -8.00 2.90
N GLY A 141 6.99 -8.75 2.59
CA GLY A 141 7.01 -9.77 1.53
C GLY A 141 7.50 -11.17 1.90
N SER A 142 7.52 -11.55 3.18
CA SER A 142 8.11 -12.82 3.63
C SER A 142 7.11 -13.78 4.27
N SER A 143 5.80 -13.59 4.06
CA SER A 143 4.82 -14.57 4.51
C SER A 143 4.89 -15.84 3.65
N PRO A 144 4.53 -17.02 4.20
CA PRO A 144 4.50 -18.26 3.42
C PRO A 144 3.62 -18.15 2.16
N GLU A 145 2.47 -17.47 2.25
CA GLU A 145 1.57 -17.28 1.12
C GLU A 145 2.20 -16.42 0.00
N GLU A 146 2.86 -15.32 0.36
CA GLU A 146 3.58 -14.49 -0.61
C GLU A 146 4.70 -15.25 -1.32
N ILE A 147 5.44 -16.07 -0.58
CA ILE A 147 6.50 -16.92 -1.13
C ILE A 147 5.94 -17.91 -2.16
N GLU A 148 4.86 -18.62 -1.82
CA GLU A 148 4.22 -19.55 -2.75
C GLU A 148 3.70 -18.85 -4.01
N MET A 149 3.19 -17.61 -3.88
CA MET A 149 2.71 -16.84 -5.03
C MET A 149 3.80 -16.50 -6.03
N LEU A 150 5.07 -16.35 -5.61
CA LEU A 150 6.18 -16.06 -6.53
C LEU A 150 6.36 -17.15 -7.59
N ALA A 151 6.05 -18.42 -7.25
CA ALA A 151 6.16 -19.54 -8.19
C ALA A 151 5.16 -19.47 -9.36
N THR A 152 4.16 -18.61 -9.26
CA THR A 152 3.09 -18.48 -10.25
C THR A 152 3.44 -17.53 -11.40
N PHE A 153 4.62 -16.89 -11.35
CA PHE A 153 5.08 -15.93 -12.35
C PHE A 153 6.02 -16.62 -13.35
N PRO A 154 5.55 -16.94 -14.58
CA PRO A 154 6.27 -17.85 -15.47
C PRO A 154 7.56 -17.28 -16.06
N LYS A 155 7.76 -15.96 -16.03
CA LYS A 155 8.98 -15.28 -16.53
C LYS A 155 9.80 -14.62 -15.43
N LEU A 156 9.54 -14.98 -14.17
CA LEU A 156 10.29 -14.46 -13.04
C LEU A 156 11.76 -14.89 -13.15
N LYS A 157 12.67 -13.91 -13.08
CA LYS A 157 14.12 -14.12 -13.21
C LYS A 157 14.86 -13.72 -11.95
N LYS A 158 14.31 -12.81 -11.15
CA LYS A 158 14.97 -12.30 -9.95
C LYS A 158 13.97 -12.03 -8.83
N VAL A 159 14.35 -12.42 -7.62
CA VAL A 159 13.68 -12.03 -6.38
C VAL A 159 14.73 -11.54 -5.39
N SER A 160 14.51 -10.36 -4.80
CA SER A 160 15.43 -9.83 -3.79
C SER A 160 14.70 -9.39 -2.52
N TYR A 161 15.30 -9.69 -1.38
CA TYR A 161 14.88 -9.26 -0.06
C TYR A 161 16.00 -8.43 0.57
N SER A 162 15.70 -7.18 0.92
CA SER A 162 16.65 -6.28 1.59
C SER A 162 16.76 -6.56 3.09
N GLN A 163 15.74 -7.19 3.68
CA GLN A 163 15.76 -7.60 5.08
C GLN A 163 16.41 -8.96 5.30
N VAL A 164 16.80 -9.20 6.55
CA VAL A 164 17.31 -10.49 7.01
C VAL A 164 16.18 -11.52 7.02
N MET A 165 16.50 -12.72 6.57
CA MET A 165 15.60 -13.85 6.51
C MET A 165 16.20 -15.05 7.22
N ARG A 166 15.32 -15.92 7.74
CA ARG A 166 15.76 -17.21 8.24
C ARG A 166 16.29 -18.05 7.08
N GLN A 167 17.41 -18.75 7.29
CA GLN A 167 17.96 -19.69 6.31
C GLN A 167 16.91 -20.67 5.75
N SER A 168 16.00 -21.20 6.60
CA SER A 168 14.95 -22.12 6.12
C SER A 168 13.99 -21.49 5.11
N THR A 169 13.76 -20.17 5.19
CA THR A 169 12.95 -19.44 4.22
C THR A 169 13.72 -19.24 2.91
N ILE A 170 15.03 -18.96 3.00
CA ILE A 170 15.91 -18.86 1.83
C ILE A 170 15.97 -20.21 1.09
N ASP A 171 16.12 -21.31 1.83
CA ASP A 171 16.16 -22.66 1.26
C ASP A 171 14.85 -23.02 0.58
N HIS A 172 13.71 -22.73 1.22
CA HIS A 172 12.38 -22.92 0.62
C HIS A 172 12.22 -22.13 -0.69
N LEU A 173 12.65 -20.87 -0.73
CA LEU A 173 12.62 -20.07 -1.97
C LEU A 173 13.49 -20.68 -3.08
N LYS A 174 14.67 -21.21 -2.75
CA LYS A 174 15.55 -21.86 -3.73
C LYS A 174 14.93 -23.13 -4.31
N GLU A 175 14.25 -23.91 -3.48
CA GLU A 175 13.51 -25.10 -3.92
C GLU A 175 12.32 -24.73 -4.81
N LEU A 176 11.57 -23.70 -4.41
CA LEU A 176 10.35 -23.26 -5.09
C LEU A 176 10.63 -22.54 -6.42
N LEU A 177 11.73 -21.80 -6.51
CA LEU A 177 12.08 -20.93 -7.63
C LEU A 177 13.40 -21.36 -8.29
N PRO A 178 13.49 -22.59 -8.83
CA PRO A 178 14.72 -23.08 -9.42
C PRO A 178 15.11 -22.22 -10.63
N GLY A 179 16.33 -21.68 -10.61
CA GLY A 179 16.88 -20.86 -11.70
C GLY A 179 16.57 -19.37 -11.62
N VAL A 180 15.86 -18.90 -10.59
CA VAL A 180 15.67 -17.47 -10.29
C VAL A 180 16.89 -16.95 -9.52
N ASP A 181 17.39 -15.76 -9.88
CA ASP A 181 18.42 -15.04 -9.09
C ASP A 181 17.79 -14.60 -7.76
N LEU A 182 18.12 -15.32 -6.68
CA LEU A 182 17.65 -15.04 -5.33
C LEU A 182 18.71 -14.27 -4.55
N ARG A 183 18.35 -13.09 -4.07
CA ARG A 183 19.19 -12.28 -3.16
C ARG A 183 18.47 -12.07 -1.84
N GLY A 184 19.07 -12.50 -0.74
CA GLY A 184 18.59 -12.26 0.60
C GLY A 184 19.74 -12.40 1.58
N TYR A 185 19.64 -11.73 2.72
CA TYR A 185 20.64 -11.81 3.79
C TYR A 185 20.19 -12.86 4.81
N ASP A 186 21.06 -13.82 5.15
CA ASP A 186 20.80 -14.77 6.24
C ASP A 186 21.24 -14.18 7.60
N ASP A 187 20.54 -14.56 8.67
CA ASP A 187 20.87 -14.23 10.06
C ASP A 187 22.33 -14.63 10.40
N ALA A 188 22.85 -15.72 9.80
CA ALA A 188 24.21 -16.19 10.06
C ALA A 188 25.30 -15.28 9.49
N GLU A 189 25.06 -14.58 8.38
CA GLU A 189 26.04 -13.69 7.74
C GLU A 189 26.26 -12.40 8.54
N LEU A 190 25.24 -11.93 9.27
CA LEU A 190 25.35 -10.78 10.17
C LEU A 190 26.08 -11.10 11.48
N ILE A 191 26.04 -12.37 11.92
CA ILE A 191 26.73 -12.83 13.13
C ILE A 191 28.19 -13.21 12.83
N ALA A 192 28.49 -13.62 11.59
CA ALA A 192 29.84 -13.95 11.14
C ALA A 192 30.70 -12.73 10.74
N GLY A 193 30.17 -11.50 10.90
CA GLY A 193 30.96 -10.28 10.84
C GLY A 193 31.92 -10.20 12.03
N ASP A 194 33.14 -10.71 11.84
CA ASP A 194 34.30 -10.41 12.69
C ASP A 194 34.40 -8.88 12.93
N PRO A 195 34.68 -8.43 14.16
CA PRO A 195 34.72 -7.01 14.54
C PRO A 195 35.79 -6.18 13.81
#